data_AF-A0A949HUP7-F1
#
_entry.id   AF-A0A949HUP7-F1
#
_cell.length_a   1.000
_cell.length_b   1.000
_cell.length_c   1.000
_cell.angle_alpha   90.00
_cell.angle_beta   90.00
_cell.angle_gamma   90.00
#
_symmetry.space_group_name_H-M   'P 1'
#
loop_
_entity.id
_entity.type
_entity.pdbx_description
1 polymer ?
#
loop_
_entity_poly.entity_id
_entity_poly.type
_entity_poly.pdbx_seq_one_letter_code
_entity_poly.pdbx_strand_id
1 'polypeptide(L)'
;MCGIAGFVDFQSQTSPEVLSAMTDALIHRGPDARGEQEFRFAESLVGLGHRRLSILDLSDAGRQPMSRGNLSIVFNGEVYNFAEIAKELSALGHVFKSHSDTEVILASVQQWGIRQAVKKFNGMFAIALVDTVAKKLYLVRDRVGVKPLYVYRSGSILLFASELKAFHEHPAFSKDVCPRATTNYFRFGYVSPRHCIYRNARQIAPAEILQLDLTNGNEVSDRYWHPEELFASDKLAIEYDQGVELLTEGMRKAFEYRMVSDVEVGVFLSGGYDSTAVAALLQSKPGRSLQTFTIGFQNAAYDESQYAKAIARHIGSNHREFLCNEKAAQQIIPQLPEIFDEPFGDSSAIPTILVSRLAREHVKVALSADGGDELFGGYNRYAFWRDLEETARRIPGVMSQMVPSSWVGSSWARKIPGARTVEFVKNYYDSQTSLATKVARLVHVGSEQYVRGLLGKNHDPWLDLSINCGLPEFDSGGDGVRQMMQMDYLHYLPGDILTKVDRATMSVSLEGREPLLDYRLAELAFQMPMDWKIQGSKRKRILKDATERLVPRSLLDRPKKGFSVPYSQWLRGGMRNLLEENLSESSIKRHGILSHKQVFETKQRFLGGDKKTDVSVWNLLMFQLWCDRWL
;
A
#
# COMPACT_ATOMS: atom_id res chain seq x y z
N MET A 1 -2.69 6.37 15.15
CA MET A 1 -1.58 5.87 14.32
C MET A 1 -0.27 6.09 15.01
N CYS A 2 0.54 5.06 15.13
CA CYS A 2 1.73 5.11 15.97
C CYS A 2 2.99 4.80 15.15
N GLY A 3 4.15 4.96 15.79
CA GLY A 3 5.40 4.34 15.36
C GLY A 3 5.76 3.24 16.35
N ILE A 4 6.10 2.06 15.86
CA ILE A 4 6.72 1.01 16.69
C ILE A 4 8.14 0.77 16.20
N ALA A 5 9.05 0.55 17.15
CA ALA A 5 10.44 0.20 16.89
C ALA A 5 10.93 -0.77 17.98
N GLY A 6 11.92 -1.58 17.68
CA GLY A 6 12.53 -2.43 18.69
C GLY A 6 13.53 -3.41 18.11
N PHE A 7 14.12 -4.19 19.01
CA PHE A 7 15.16 -5.15 18.67
C PHE A 7 15.13 -6.37 19.58
N VAL A 8 15.79 -7.43 19.11
CA VAL A 8 16.22 -8.59 19.88
C VAL A 8 17.71 -8.76 19.65
N ASP A 9 18.47 -8.76 20.75
CA ASP A 9 19.91 -8.93 20.77
C ASP A 9 20.30 -10.16 21.58
N PHE A 10 20.72 -11.22 20.88
CA PHE A 10 21.14 -12.49 21.48
C PHE A 10 22.54 -12.44 22.12
N GLN A 11 23.22 -11.30 22.08
CA GLN A 11 24.47 -11.05 22.81
C GLN A 11 24.27 -10.09 23.99
N SER A 12 23.09 -9.45 24.09
CA SER A 12 22.73 -8.52 25.16
C SER A 12 23.70 -7.34 25.33
N GLN A 13 24.21 -6.80 24.21
CA GLN A 13 25.21 -5.71 24.17
C GLN A 13 24.60 -4.37 23.74
N THR A 14 23.39 -4.37 23.19
CA THR A 14 22.70 -3.16 22.73
C THR A 14 22.40 -2.24 23.91
N SER A 15 22.75 -0.96 23.77
CA SER A 15 22.56 0.02 24.84
C SER A 15 21.13 0.61 24.83
N PRO A 16 20.62 1.08 25.97
CA PRO A 16 19.28 1.67 26.04
C PRO A 16 19.08 2.91 25.15
N GLU A 17 20.15 3.66 24.89
CA GLU A 17 20.13 4.84 24.03
C GLU A 17 19.81 4.48 22.57
N VAL A 18 20.14 3.26 22.14
CA VAL A 18 19.79 2.78 20.80
C VAL A 18 18.28 2.64 20.67
N LEU A 19 17.59 2.05 21.65
CA LEU A 19 16.13 1.96 21.63
C LEU A 19 15.49 3.35 21.58
N SER A 20 16.08 4.29 22.32
CA SER A 20 15.67 5.70 22.33
C SER A 20 15.79 6.34 20.96
N ALA A 21 16.95 6.23 20.31
CA ALA A 21 17.18 6.78 18.98
C ALA A 21 16.23 6.16 17.93
N MET A 22 16.09 4.83 17.94
CA MET A 22 15.17 4.11 17.05
C MET A 22 13.72 4.59 17.20
N THR A 23 13.28 4.83 18.44
CA THR A 23 11.92 5.32 18.75
C THR A 23 11.76 6.79 18.37
N ASP A 24 12.80 7.61 18.55
CA ASP A 24 12.80 9.04 18.25
C ASP A 24 12.76 9.32 16.74
N ALA A 25 13.38 8.46 15.93
CA ALA A 25 13.29 8.51 14.47
C ALA A 25 11.84 8.39 13.92
N LEU A 26 10.89 7.96 14.75
CA LEU A 26 9.47 7.78 14.39
C LEU A 26 8.54 8.86 14.96
N ILE A 27 9.06 9.97 15.49
CA ILE A 27 8.26 11.00 16.15
C ILE A 27 7.17 11.62 15.25
N HIS A 28 7.42 11.75 13.94
CA HIS A 28 6.43 12.27 12.98
C HIS A 28 5.18 11.38 12.91
N ARG A 29 5.29 10.09 13.23
CA ARG A 29 4.13 9.19 13.28
C ARG A 29 3.29 9.40 14.53
N GLY A 30 3.94 9.69 15.66
CA GLY A 30 3.29 9.75 16.97
C GLY A 30 3.91 10.80 17.87
N PRO A 31 3.54 12.08 17.71
CA PRO A 31 4.12 13.18 18.48
C PRO A 31 3.53 13.34 19.88
N ASP A 32 2.39 12.69 20.19
CA ASP A 32 1.63 12.96 21.41
C ASP A 32 2.25 12.29 22.65
N ALA A 33 2.85 11.11 22.52
CA ALA A 33 3.52 10.43 23.62
C ALA A 33 4.63 9.47 23.16
N ARG A 34 5.46 9.05 24.10
CA ARG A 34 6.58 8.11 23.93
C ARG A 34 6.55 7.07 25.04
N GLY A 35 6.96 5.85 24.75
CA GLY A 35 7.19 4.82 25.77
C GLY A 35 8.15 3.75 25.28
N GLU A 36 8.89 3.18 26.22
CA GLU A 36 9.93 2.17 25.97
C GLU A 36 9.96 1.15 27.10
N GLN A 37 10.31 -0.09 26.77
CA GLN A 37 10.45 -1.16 27.75
C GLN A 37 11.49 -2.18 27.26
N GLU A 38 12.39 -2.57 28.16
CA GLU A 38 13.36 -3.64 27.93
C GLU A 38 12.99 -4.92 28.71
N PHE A 39 13.28 -6.07 28.13
CA PHE A 39 13.15 -7.38 28.73
C PHE A 39 14.49 -8.11 28.64
N ARG A 40 15.02 -8.55 29.79
CA ARG A 40 16.25 -9.35 29.84
C ARG A 40 15.90 -10.81 30.09
N PHE A 41 16.30 -11.65 29.14
CA PHE A 41 16.30 -13.10 29.24
C PHE A 41 17.73 -13.57 29.48
N ALA A 42 17.93 -14.86 29.76
CA ALA A 42 19.28 -15.38 29.97
C ALA A 42 20.10 -15.36 28.66
N GLU A 43 19.43 -15.50 27.51
CA GLU A 43 20.05 -15.63 26.20
C GLU A 43 19.85 -14.40 25.31
N SER A 44 19.07 -13.39 25.73
CA SER A 44 18.74 -12.24 24.89
C SER A 44 18.26 -11.00 25.65
N LEU A 45 18.42 -9.84 25.01
CA LEU A 45 17.83 -8.57 25.38
C LEU A 45 16.78 -8.18 24.33
N VAL A 46 15.58 -7.81 24.77
CA VAL A 46 14.51 -7.33 23.88
C VAL A 46 14.14 -5.90 24.25
N GLY A 47 14.11 -5.00 23.27
CA GLY A 47 13.63 -3.63 23.42
C GLY A 47 12.33 -3.40 22.65
N LEU A 48 11.32 -2.82 23.30
CA LEU A 48 10.08 -2.35 22.68
C LEU A 48 9.98 -0.83 22.82
N GLY A 49 9.83 -0.12 21.72
CA GLY A 49 9.69 1.33 21.65
C GLY A 49 8.43 1.75 20.89
N HIS A 50 7.78 2.82 21.35
CA HIS A 50 6.51 3.29 20.81
C HIS A 50 6.39 4.81 20.79
N ARG A 51 5.88 5.34 19.68
CA ARG A 51 5.47 6.73 19.45
C ARG A 51 3.98 6.81 19.22
N ARG A 52 3.27 7.58 20.04
CA ARG A 52 1.80 7.60 20.06
C ARG A 52 1.24 8.81 19.33
N LEU A 53 0.27 8.60 18.44
CA LEU A 53 -0.75 9.59 18.10
C LEU A 53 -2.03 9.17 18.83
N SER A 54 -2.53 10.01 19.72
CA SER A 54 -3.67 9.68 20.57
C SER A 54 -4.97 9.92 19.79
N ILE A 55 -5.70 8.84 19.51
CA ILE A 55 -6.94 8.81 18.70
C ILE A 55 -8.08 8.15 19.46
N LEU A 56 -7.81 7.00 20.09
CA LEU A 56 -8.70 6.34 21.05
C LEU A 56 -8.05 6.32 22.44
N ASP A 57 -8.88 6.53 23.46
CA ASP A 57 -8.53 6.63 24.87
C ASP A 57 -7.39 7.63 25.11
N LEU A 58 -7.69 8.93 25.02
CA LEU A 58 -6.69 10.01 25.12
C LEU A 58 -5.96 10.09 26.48
N SER A 59 -6.32 9.24 27.44
CA SER A 59 -5.70 9.17 28.76
C SER A 59 -4.34 8.47 28.74
N ASP A 60 -3.67 8.48 29.88
CA ASP A 60 -2.44 7.73 30.11
C ASP A 60 -2.66 6.20 30.15
N ALA A 61 -3.91 5.74 30.29
CA ALA A 61 -4.24 4.32 30.28
C ALA A 61 -3.99 3.67 28.91
N GLY A 62 -4.01 4.45 27.82
CA GLY A 62 -3.67 3.98 26.47
C GLY A 62 -2.18 4.10 26.11
N ARG A 63 -1.29 4.39 27.08
CA ARG A 63 0.17 4.43 26.83
C ARG A 63 0.70 3.04 26.49
N GLN A 64 1.72 3.01 25.64
CA GLN A 64 2.42 1.80 25.23
C GLN A 64 3.94 1.99 25.34
N PRO A 65 4.75 0.94 25.61
CA PRO A 65 4.35 -0.46 25.76
C PRO A 65 3.31 -0.72 26.86
N MET A 66 2.29 -1.52 26.56
CA MET A 66 1.22 -1.87 27.51
C MET A 66 1.41 -3.32 27.96
N SER A 67 1.27 -3.60 29.26
CA SER A 67 1.44 -4.94 29.81
C SER A 67 0.18 -5.47 30.49
N ARG A 68 -0.08 -6.78 30.33
CA ARG A 68 -1.12 -7.52 31.04
C ARG A 68 -0.61 -8.93 31.34
N GLY A 69 -0.39 -9.23 32.63
CA GLY A 69 0.21 -10.49 33.04
C GLY A 69 1.64 -10.65 32.49
N ASN A 70 1.89 -11.76 31.80
CA ASN A 70 3.16 -12.06 31.13
C ASN A 70 3.31 -11.44 29.73
N LEU A 71 2.26 -10.77 29.23
CA LEU A 71 2.25 -10.20 27.88
C LEU A 71 2.55 -8.70 27.92
N SER A 72 3.38 -8.23 26.99
CA SER A 72 3.60 -6.81 26.74
C SER A 72 3.56 -6.49 25.25
N ILE A 73 2.95 -5.38 24.87
CA ILE A 73 2.66 -5.03 23.47
C ILE A 73 3.08 -3.61 23.13
N VAL A 74 3.60 -3.43 21.91
CA VAL A 74 3.51 -2.18 21.16
C VAL A 74 2.72 -2.40 19.87
N PHE A 75 1.90 -1.43 19.51
CA PHE A 75 0.82 -1.57 18.55
C PHE A 75 0.67 -0.28 17.74
N ASN A 76 0.72 -0.41 16.42
CA ASN A 76 0.45 0.66 15.47
C ASN A 76 -0.76 0.28 14.63
N GLY A 77 -1.93 0.85 14.93
CA GLY A 77 -3.15 0.53 14.23
C GLY A 77 -4.40 0.81 15.03
N GLU A 78 -5.49 0.17 14.61
CA GLU A 78 -6.81 0.22 15.24
C GLU A 78 -7.49 -1.16 15.06
N VAL A 79 -8.05 -1.70 16.14
CA VAL A 79 -9.00 -2.84 16.09
C VAL A 79 -10.41 -2.27 16.24
N TYR A 80 -11.05 -1.94 15.13
CA TYR A 80 -12.33 -1.22 15.09
C TYR A 80 -13.48 -1.93 15.81
N ASN A 81 -13.46 -3.27 15.89
CA ASN A 81 -14.47 -4.05 16.61
C ASN A 81 -14.07 -4.37 18.06
N PHE A 82 -13.12 -3.65 18.67
CA PHE A 82 -12.64 -3.93 20.03
C PHE A 82 -13.77 -3.93 21.07
N ALA A 83 -14.78 -3.06 20.94
CA ALA A 83 -15.90 -3.01 21.88
C ALA A 83 -16.74 -4.30 21.86
N GLU A 84 -16.91 -4.91 20.68
CA GLU A 84 -17.61 -6.20 20.54
C GLU A 84 -16.79 -7.33 21.17
N ILE A 85 -15.48 -7.34 20.93
CA ILE A 85 -14.56 -8.32 21.50
C ILE A 85 -14.46 -8.16 23.02
N ALA A 86 -14.41 -6.94 23.53
CA ALA A 86 -14.40 -6.65 24.96
C ALA A 86 -15.65 -7.21 25.65
N LYS A 87 -16.83 -7.10 25.03
CA LYS A 87 -18.06 -7.70 25.55
C LYS A 87 -17.97 -9.22 25.62
N GLU A 88 -17.43 -9.88 24.59
CA GLU A 88 -17.18 -11.33 24.59
C GLU A 88 -16.22 -11.73 25.72
N LEU A 89 -15.11 -11.00 25.87
CA LEU A 89 -14.11 -11.26 26.91
C LEU A 89 -14.64 -10.99 28.33
N SER A 90 -15.46 -9.96 28.53
CA SER A 90 -16.10 -9.70 29.83
C SER A 90 -17.07 -10.81 30.21
N ALA A 91 -17.79 -11.40 29.26
CA ALA A 91 -18.60 -12.59 29.51
C ALA A 91 -17.76 -13.82 29.89
N LEU A 92 -16.48 -13.85 29.49
CA LEU A 92 -15.49 -14.86 29.89
C LEU A 92 -14.74 -14.49 31.19
N GLY A 93 -15.11 -13.40 31.86
CA GLY A 93 -14.55 -12.99 33.16
C GLY A 93 -13.40 -11.99 33.09
N HIS A 94 -13.09 -11.43 31.92
CA HIS A 94 -12.07 -10.38 31.81
C HIS A 94 -12.60 -9.02 32.30
N VAL A 95 -11.81 -8.37 33.16
CA VAL A 95 -12.00 -6.97 33.57
C VAL A 95 -11.05 -6.08 32.76
N PHE A 96 -11.53 -4.90 32.40
CA PHE A 96 -10.80 -3.86 31.65
C PHE A 96 -10.62 -2.62 32.52
N LYS A 97 -9.46 -1.97 32.40
CA LYS A 97 -9.11 -0.74 33.12
C LYS A 97 -9.14 0.49 32.23
N SER A 98 -9.11 0.29 30.92
CA SER A 98 -9.07 1.30 29.88
C SER A 98 -10.18 1.05 28.86
N HIS A 99 -10.43 2.04 28.02
CA HIS A 99 -11.27 1.87 26.83
C HIS A 99 -10.42 1.76 25.55
N SER A 100 -9.11 1.49 25.71
CA SER A 100 -8.19 1.28 24.61
C SER A 100 -8.40 -0.11 23.99
N ASP A 101 -8.38 -0.16 22.67
CA ASP A 101 -8.33 -1.40 21.90
C ASP A 101 -7.08 -2.25 22.23
N THR A 102 -5.98 -1.61 22.65
CA THR A 102 -4.72 -2.28 23.02
C THR A 102 -4.90 -3.24 24.20
N GLU A 103 -5.69 -2.86 25.22
CA GLU A 103 -5.98 -3.75 26.35
C GLU A 103 -6.83 -4.95 25.92
N VAL A 104 -7.75 -4.75 24.98
CA VAL A 104 -8.57 -5.81 24.38
C VAL A 104 -7.72 -6.78 23.57
N ILE A 105 -6.71 -6.30 22.84
CA ILE A 105 -5.76 -7.15 22.12
C ILE A 105 -5.02 -8.06 23.12
N LEU A 106 -4.43 -7.49 24.18
CA LEU A 106 -3.72 -8.27 25.20
C LEU A 106 -4.64 -9.32 25.85
N ALA A 107 -5.85 -8.94 26.22
CA ALA A 107 -6.83 -9.85 26.80
C ALA A 107 -7.23 -10.98 25.82
N SER A 108 -7.40 -10.65 24.53
CA SER A 108 -7.71 -11.63 23.49
C SER A 108 -6.58 -12.65 23.33
N VAL A 109 -5.32 -12.21 23.33
CA VAL A 109 -4.16 -13.09 23.22
C VAL A 109 -4.01 -13.96 24.47
N GLN A 110 -4.24 -13.40 25.65
CA GLN A 110 -4.25 -14.16 26.91
C GLN A 110 -5.33 -15.25 26.91
N GLN A 111 -6.51 -14.97 26.36
CA GLN A 111 -7.65 -15.89 26.37
C GLN A 111 -7.60 -16.96 25.28
N TRP A 112 -7.19 -16.61 24.06
CA TRP A 112 -7.30 -17.48 22.87
C TRP A 112 -5.97 -17.81 22.21
N GLY A 113 -4.87 -17.21 22.66
CA GLY A 113 -3.58 -17.23 21.96
C GLY A 113 -3.57 -16.34 20.72
N ILE A 114 -2.36 -15.95 20.27
CA ILE A 114 -2.18 -14.94 19.22
C ILE A 114 -2.90 -15.29 17.92
N ARG A 115 -2.84 -16.55 17.48
CA ARG A 115 -3.39 -17.00 16.19
C ARG A 115 -4.91 -16.88 16.12
N GLN A 116 -5.61 -17.23 17.21
CA GLN A 116 -7.08 -17.15 17.23
C GLN A 116 -7.56 -15.73 17.53
N ALA A 117 -6.83 -14.99 18.37
CA ALA A 117 -7.12 -13.59 18.66
C ALA A 117 -7.15 -12.75 17.37
N VAL A 118 -6.09 -12.82 16.55
CA VAL A 118 -5.97 -11.96 15.35
C VAL A 118 -7.03 -12.25 14.29
N LYS A 119 -7.56 -13.48 14.24
CA LYS A 119 -8.68 -13.83 13.35
C LYS A 119 -9.97 -13.09 13.72
N LYS A 120 -10.17 -12.74 14.99
CA LYS A 120 -11.34 -11.98 15.46
C LYS A 120 -11.22 -10.48 15.23
N PHE A 121 -10.03 -9.96 14.97
CA PHE A 121 -9.80 -8.53 14.82
C PHE A 121 -10.30 -8.03 13.45
N ASN A 122 -11.16 -7.02 13.45
CA ASN A 122 -11.42 -6.18 12.28
C ASN A 122 -10.64 -4.88 12.43
N GLY A 123 -9.56 -4.75 11.69
CA GLY A 123 -8.64 -3.64 11.90
C GLY A 123 -7.56 -3.52 10.87
N MET A 124 -6.77 -2.47 11.03
CA MET A 124 -5.50 -2.25 10.36
C MET A 124 -4.45 -2.16 11.45
N PHE A 125 -3.38 -2.94 11.40
CA PHE A 125 -2.47 -3.06 12.53
C PHE A 125 -1.11 -3.68 12.20
N ALA A 126 -0.11 -3.20 12.94
CA ALA A 126 1.17 -3.85 13.16
C ALA A 126 1.35 -4.03 14.68
N ILE A 127 1.58 -5.26 15.12
CA ILE A 127 1.73 -5.64 16.53
C ILE A 127 3.13 -6.21 16.74
N ALA A 128 3.80 -5.76 17.80
CA ALA A 128 4.93 -6.47 18.40
C ALA A 128 4.56 -6.83 19.85
N LEU A 129 4.51 -8.12 20.15
CA LEU A 129 4.07 -8.64 21.44
C LEU A 129 5.09 -9.62 22.02
N VAL A 130 5.55 -9.34 23.25
CA VAL A 130 6.45 -10.20 24.00
C VAL A 130 5.64 -11.01 25.01
N ASP A 131 5.84 -12.32 25.00
CA ASP A 131 5.42 -13.23 26.05
C ASP A 131 6.66 -13.63 26.87
N THR A 132 6.73 -13.15 28.11
CA THR A 132 7.89 -13.38 28.99
C THR A 132 7.96 -14.79 29.57
N VAL A 133 6.82 -15.50 29.65
CA VAL A 133 6.75 -16.87 30.16
C VAL A 133 7.07 -17.85 29.05
N ALA A 134 6.46 -17.67 27.86
CA ALA A 134 6.75 -18.49 26.70
C ALA A 134 8.11 -18.15 26.06
N LYS A 135 8.73 -17.03 26.45
CA LYS A 135 9.96 -16.47 25.89
C LYS A 135 9.87 -16.30 24.37
N LYS A 136 8.80 -15.63 23.92
CA LYS A 136 8.52 -15.41 22.50
C LYS A 136 8.25 -13.95 22.18
N LEU A 137 8.70 -13.53 21.00
CA LEU A 137 8.27 -12.30 20.35
C LEU A 137 7.36 -12.65 19.17
N TYR A 138 6.22 -11.99 19.09
CA TYR A 138 5.27 -12.10 17.98
C TYR A 138 5.24 -10.77 17.23
N LEU A 139 5.54 -10.80 15.94
CA LEU A 139 5.34 -9.70 15.01
C LEU A 139 4.15 -10.04 14.10
N VAL A 140 3.10 -9.24 14.13
CA VAL A 140 1.87 -9.52 13.39
C VAL A 140 1.47 -8.33 12.53
N ARG A 141 1.11 -8.58 11.27
CA ARG A 141 0.57 -7.57 10.36
C ARG A 141 -0.87 -7.86 9.98
N ASP A 142 -1.66 -6.82 9.74
CA ASP A 142 -3.06 -6.94 9.34
C ASP A 142 -3.26 -7.66 7.99
N ARG A 143 -4.51 -8.04 7.72
CA ARG A 143 -4.92 -8.88 6.59
C ARG A 143 -4.47 -8.36 5.23
N VAL A 144 -4.57 -7.05 5.03
CA VAL A 144 -4.30 -6.43 3.71
C VAL A 144 -2.90 -5.83 3.67
N GLY A 145 -2.28 -5.60 4.82
CA GLY A 145 -0.98 -4.98 4.95
C GLY A 145 -1.07 -3.45 4.99
N VAL A 146 -2.16 -2.89 5.52
CA VAL A 146 -2.36 -1.44 5.63
C VAL A 146 -1.26 -0.80 6.47
N LYS A 147 -0.91 -1.41 7.61
CA LYS A 147 0.13 -0.84 8.49
C LYS A 147 1.49 -1.44 8.19
N PRO A 148 2.55 -0.62 8.05
CA PRO A 148 3.87 -1.13 7.73
C PRO A 148 4.52 -1.80 8.95
N LEU A 149 5.24 -2.88 8.70
CA LEU A 149 6.08 -3.55 9.68
C LEU A 149 7.26 -4.21 8.97
N TYR A 150 8.45 -3.68 9.19
CA TYR A 150 9.70 -4.19 8.65
C TYR A 150 10.43 -5.00 9.71
N VAL A 151 11.19 -6.00 9.27
CA VAL A 151 12.09 -6.80 10.09
C VAL A 151 13.46 -6.88 9.40
N TYR A 152 14.54 -6.81 10.17
CA TYR A 152 15.91 -6.98 9.71
C TYR A 152 16.60 -8.05 10.55
N ARG A 153 17.33 -8.97 9.92
CA ARG A 153 18.03 -10.07 10.63
C ARG A 153 19.49 -10.15 10.22
N SER A 154 20.41 -9.93 11.16
CA SER A 154 21.84 -10.07 10.91
C SER A 154 22.57 -10.59 12.14
N GLY A 155 23.20 -11.75 12.03
CA GLY A 155 23.90 -12.39 13.14
C GLY A 155 23.02 -12.56 14.38
N SER A 156 23.47 -12.02 15.51
CA SER A 156 22.76 -12.01 16.81
C SER A 156 21.67 -10.96 16.94
N ILE A 157 21.44 -10.13 15.91
CA ILE A 157 20.48 -9.02 15.99
C ILE A 157 19.27 -9.29 15.11
N LEU A 158 18.08 -9.01 15.65
CA LEU A 158 16.85 -8.80 14.89
C LEU A 158 16.33 -7.40 15.22
N LEU A 159 15.99 -6.61 14.21
CA LEU A 159 15.33 -5.31 14.36
C LEU A 159 13.92 -5.38 13.79
N PHE A 160 12.98 -4.65 14.37
CA PHE A 160 11.66 -4.45 13.77
C PHE A 160 11.20 -3.00 13.94
N ALA A 161 10.49 -2.47 12.94
CA ALA A 161 9.99 -1.11 13.00
C ALA A 161 8.86 -0.85 11.99
N SER A 162 8.09 0.22 12.20
CA SER A 162 7.14 0.73 11.19
C SER A 162 7.84 1.34 9.96
N GLU A 163 9.06 1.86 10.13
CA GLU A 163 9.81 2.63 9.12
C GLU A 163 11.28 2.23 9.15
N LEU A 164 11.92 2.17 7.99
CA LEU A 164 13.32 1.72 7.88
C LEU A 164 14.29 2.71 8.55
N LYS A 165 13.95 4.00 8.61
CA LYS A 165 14.75 5.02 9.30
C LYS A 165 15.07 4.68 10.75
N ALA A 166 14.21 3.93 11.44
CA ALA A 166 14.51 3.46 12.79
C ALA A 166 15.70 2.48 12.79
N PHE A 167 15.90 1.68 11.74
CA PHE A 167 17.06 0.78 11.64
C PHE A 167 18.37 1.53 11.47
N HIS A 168 18.36 2.72 10.85
CA HIS A 168 19.56 3.54 10.67
C HIS A 168 20.20 4.00 11.99
N GLU A 169 19.43 3.99 13.07
CA GLU A 169 19.89 4.33 14.42
C GLU A 169 20.55 3.16 15.15
N HIS A 170 20.43 1.93 14.64
CA HIS A 170 21.02 0.75 15.26
C HIS A 170 22.41 0.45 14.67
N PRO A 171 23.49 0.35 15.48
CA PRO A 171 24.86 0.16 14.98
C PRO A 171 25.08 -1.11 14.13
N ALA A 172 24.31 -2.16 14.40
CA ALA A 172 24.38 -3.42 13.66
C ALA A 172 23.63 -3.40 12.30
N PHE A 173 22.94 -2.32 11.95
CA PHE A 173 22.22 -2.24 10.67
C PHE A 173 23.19 -1.96 9.52
N SER A 174 23.34 -2.94 8.63
CA SER A 174 24.09 -2.76 7.38
C SER A 174 23.20 -2.17 6.29
N LYS A 175 23.68 -1.10 5.65
CA LYS A 175 22.99 -0.38 4.56
C LYS A 175 23.24 -0.99 3.18
N ASP A 176 23.52 -2.29 3.11
CA ASP A 176 23.79 -2.98 1.84
C ASP A 176 22.54 -3.01 0.96
N VAL A 177 22.61 -2.37 -0.22
CA VAL A 177 21.48 -2.36 -1.15
C VAL A 177 21.24 -3.74 -1.76
N CYS A 178 19.98 -4.18 -1.82
CA CYS A 178 19.56 -5.47 -2.36
C CYS A 178 19.35 -5.39 -3.88
N PRO A 179 20.18 -6.06 -4.70
CA PRO A 179 20.06 -6.09 -6.17
C PRO A 179 18.65 -6.45 -6.67
N ARG A 180 18.00 -7.40 -6.00
CA ARG A 180 16.66 -7.89 -6.38
C ARG A 180 15.59 -6.82 -6.12
N ALA A 181 15.66 -6.15 -4.97
CA ALA A 181 14.73 -5.07 -4.65
C ALA A 181 14.93 -3.87 -5.57
N THR A 182 16.17 -3.49 -5.87
CA THR A 182 16.50 -2.44 -6.85
C THR A 182 15.96 -2.75 -8.23
N THR A 183 16.09 -4.00 -8.68
CA THR A 183 15.52 -4.46 -9.96
C THR A 183 14.01 -4.32 -9.98
N ASN A 184 13.33 -4.70 -8.90
CA ASN A 184 11.87 -4.57 -8.77
C ASN A 184 11.44 -3.10 -8.77
N TYR A 185 12.16 -2.23 -8.06
CA TYR A 185 11.90 -0.79 -8.07
C TYR A 185 11.93 -0.21 -9.48
N PHE A 186 12.96 -0.48 -10.28
CA PHE A 186 13.01 0.05 -11.66
C PHE A 186 12.00 -0.59 -12.61
N ARG A 187 11.41 -1.73 -12.24
CA ARG A 187 10.32 -2.39 -13.00
C ARG A 187 8.95 -1.82 -12.67
N PHE A 188 8.66 -1.56 -11.40
CA PHE A 188 7.32 -1.24 -10.92
C PHE A 188 7.17 0.21 -10.43
N GLY A 189 8.27 0.88 -10.12
CA GLY A 189 8.29 2.20 -9.47
C GLY A 189 8.25 2.13 -7.95
N TYR A 190 8.20 0.95 -7.34
CA TYR A 190 8.20 0.76 -5.89
C TYR A 190 8.87 -0.57 -5.52
N VAL A 191 9.28 -0.73 -4.27
CA VAL A 191 9.83 -2.00 -3.77
C VAL A 191 8.68 -2.97 -3.55
N SER A 192 8.74 -4.15 -4.19
CA SER A 192 7.69 -5.17 -4.10
C SER A 192 7.38 -5.55 -2.64
N PRO A 193 6.12 -5.86 -2.30
CA PRO A 193 5.78 -6.38 -0.98
C PRO A 193 6.64 -7.58 -0.59
N ARG A 194 6.84 -7.75 0.73
CA ARG A 194 7.73 -8.77 1.33
C ARG A 194 9.23 -8.57 1.05
N HIS A 195 9.61 -7.51 0.35
CA HIS A 195 11.00 -7.12 0.15
C HIS A 195 11.30 -5.83 0.90
N CYS A 196 12.56 -5.44 0.88
CA CYS A 196 13.08 -4.16 1.33
C CYS A 196 14.23 -3.78 0.41
N ILE A 197 14.48 -2.48 0.24
CA ILE A 197 15.63 -2.00 -0.54
C ILE A 197 16.98 -2.46 0.06
N TYR A 198 17.05 -2.71 1.36
CA TYR A 198 18.23 -3.21 2.06
C TYR A 198 18.27 -4.74 2.12
N ARG A 199 19.48 -5.32 2.04
CA ARG A 199 19.71 -6.74 2.28
C ARG A 199 19.36 -7.08 3.73
N ASN A 200 18.98 -8.33 3.97
CA ASN A 200 18.61 -8.87 5.28
C ASN A 200 17.37 -8.21 5.93
N ALA A 201 16.81 -7.16 5.33
CA ALA A 201 15.54 -6.59 5.69
C ALA A 201 14.43 -7.13 4.77
N ARG A 202 13.22 -7.23 5.33
CA ARG A 202 11.99 -7.49 4.58
C ARG A 202 10.81 -6.84 5.29
N GLN A 203 9.74 -6.59 4.57
CA GLN A 203 8.45 -6.30 5.18
C GLN A 203 7.77 -7.61 5.64
N ILE A 204 7.17 -7.62 6.83
CA ILE A 204 6.23 -8.68 7.24
C ILE A 204 5.07 -8.69 6.24
N ALA A 205 4.71 -9.85 5.70
CA ALA A 205 3.68 -9.98 4.69
C ALA A 205 2.27 -9.67 5.26
N PRO A 206 1.31 -9.26 4.41
CA PRO A 206 -0.10 -9.21 4.80
C PRO A 206 -0.56 -10.53 5.44
N ALA A 207 -1.29 -10.42 6.54
CA ALA A 207 -1.78 -11.52 7.37
C ALA A 207 -0.70 -12.45 7.97
N GLU A 208 0.57 -12.04 8.01
CA GLU A 208 1.66 -12.84 8.59
C GLU A 208 1.74 -12.66 10.11
N ILE A 209 1.97 -13.78 10.81
CA ILE A 209 2.47 -13.85 12.19
C ILE A 209 3.88 -14.42 12.11
N LEU A 210 4.88 -13.61 12.43
CA LEU A 210 6.25 -14.07 12.66
C LEU A 210 6.45 -14.27 14.17
N GLN A 211 6.74 -15.49 14.57
CA GLN A 211 7.09 -15.87 15.94
C GLN A 211 8.60 -16.09 16.02
N LEU A 212 9.26 -15.38 16.93
CA LEU A 212 10.67 -15.56 17.28
C LEU A 212 10.79 -16.16 18.68
N ASP A 213 11.56 -17.23 18.80
CA ASP A 213 11.97 -17.81 20.07
C ASP A 213 13.16 -17.01 20.65
N LEU A 214 12.99 -16.48 21.85
CA LEU A 214 13.97 -15.59 22.49
C LEU A 214 15.13 -16.34 23.16
N THR A 215 15.10 -17.68 23.16
CA THR A 215 16.18 -18.52 23.72
C THR A 215 17.21 -18.96 22.68
N ASN A 216 16.76 -19.18 21.44
CA ASN A 216 17.59 -19.78 20.39
C ASN A 216 17.54 -18.98 19.07
N GLY A 217 16.66 -17.99 18.96
CA GLY A 217 16.53 -17.16 17.76
C GLY A 217 15.85 -17.84 16.58
N ASN A 218 15.17 -18.98 16.78
CA ASN A 218 14.40 -19.64 15.74
C ASN A 218 13.15 -18.84 15.39
N GLU A 219 12.90 -18.73 14.08
CA GLU A 219 11.76 -18.01 13.52
C GLU A 219 10.77 -18.99 12.90
N VAL A 220 9.48 -18.80 13.19
CA VAL A 220 8.37 -19.51 12.55
C VAL A 220 7.39 -18.48 12.04
N SER A 221 7.02 -18.58 10.77
CA SER A 221 6.06 -17.68 10.13
C SER A 221 4.82 -18.46 9.67
N ASP A 222 3.64 -17.91 9.91
CA ASP A 222 2.35 -18.46 9.47
C ASP A 222 1.43 -17.33 8.98
N ARG A 223 0.49 -17.65 8.08
CA ARG A 223 -0.57 -16.73 7.66
C ARG A 223 -1.89 -17.10 8.32
N TYR A 224 -2.59 -16.09 8.85
CA TYR A 224 -3.90 -16.32 9.49
C TYR A 224 -5.09 -16.01 8.57
N TRP A 225 -4.83 -15.49 7.36
CA TRP A 225 -5.84 -15.17 6.35
C TRP A 225 -5.32 -15.38 4.92
N HIS A 226 -6.12 -16.08 4.12
CA HIS A 226 -5.79 -16.56 2.77
C HIS A 226 -6.85 -16.07 1.75
N PRO A 227 -6.80 -14.80 1.33
CA PRO A 227 -7.74 -14.25 0.34
C PRO A 227 -7.72 -15.02 -0.98
N GLU A 228 -6.58 -15.62 -1.35
CA GLU A 228 -6.44 -16.45 -2.55
C GLU A 228 -7.45 -17.62 -2.60
N GLU A 229 -7.79 -18.22 -1.46
CA GLU A 229 -8.79 -19.30 -1.38
C GLU A 229 -10.20 -18.75 -1.62
N LEU A 230 -10.46 -17.52 -1.18
CA LEU A 230 -11.74 -16.84 -1.35
C LEU A 230 -11.95 -16.39 -2.79
N PHE A 231 -10.88 -16.02 -3.51
CA PHE A 231 -10.92 -15.84 -4.96
C PHE A 231 -11.30 -17.13 -5.70
N ALA A 232 -11.06 -18.31 -5.15
CA ALA A 232 -11.45 -19.59 -5.74
C ALA A 232 -12.84 -20.08 -5.31
N SER A 233 -13.45 -19.46 -4.30
CA SER A 233 -14.73 -19.89 -3.71
C SER A 233 -15.95 -19.72 -4.64
N ASP A 234 -17.04 -20.41 -4.26
CA ASP A 234 -18.33 -20.34 -4.93
C ASP A 234 -18.84 -18.91 -5.05
N LYS A 235 -19.46 -18.63 -6.20
CA LYS A 235 -20.04 -17.32 -6.47
C LYS A 235 -21.34 -17.12 -5.71
N LEU A 236 -21.62 -15.87 -5.36
CA LEU A 236 -22.91 -15.50 -4.80
C LEU A 236 -24.03 -15.95 -5.76
N ALA A 237 -24.97 -16.74 -5.24
CA ALA A 237 -26.15 -17.21 -5.94
C ALA A 237 -27.37 -16.34 -5.58
N ILE A 238 -27.26 -15.04 -5.84
CA ILE A 238 -28.33 -14.05 -5.62
C ILE A 238 -28.48 -13.16 -6.85
N GLU A 239 -29.60 -12.45 -6.96
CA GLU A 239 -29.85 -11.54 -8.08
C GLU A 239 -28.99 -10.26 -7.99
N TYR A 240 -28.73 -9.64 -9.15
CA TYR A 240 -27.86 -8.46 -9.23
C TYR A 240 -28.30 -7.31 -8.30
N ASP A 241 -29.59 -6.99 -8.29
CA ASP A 241 -30.13 -5.88 -7.48
C ASP A 241 -30.03 -6.17 -5.97
N GLN A 242 -30.20 -7.43 -5.56
CA GLN A 242 -29.95 -7.87 -4.20
C GLN A 242 -28.45 -7.74 -3.85
N GLY A 243 -27.58 -8.02 -4.81
CA GLY A 243 -26.13 -7.79 -4.70
C GLY A 243 -25.79 -6.32 -4.48
N VAL A 244 -26.45 -5.39 -5.18
CA VAL A 244 -26.27 -3.93 -4.99
C VAL A 244 -26.67 -3.51 -3.57
N GLU A 245 -27.79 -4.03 -3.06
CA GLU A 245 -28.26 -3.76 -1.69
C GLU A 245 -27.30 -4.32 -0.64
N LEU A 246 -26.87 -5.57 -0.82
CA LEU A 246 -25.92 -6.23 0.06
C LEU A 246 -24.58 -5.50 0.10
N LEU A 247 -24.08 -5.05 -1.06
CA LEU A 247 -22.88 -4.23 -1.15
C LEU A 247 -23.06 -2.89 -0.41
N THR A 248 -24.19 -2.22 -0.61
CA THR A 248 -24.48 -0.93 0.04
C THR A 248 -24.53 -1.06 1.56
N GLU A 249 -25.16 -2.12 2.07
CA GLU A 249 -25.17 -2.46 3.49
C GLU A 249 -23.77 -2.76 4.04
N GLY A 250 -23.02 -3.59 3.31
CA GLY A 250 -21.64 -3.94 3.66
C GLY A 250 -20.74 -2.71 3.73
N MET A 251 -20.82 -1.83 2.72
CA MET A 251 -20.11 -0.54 2.72
C MET A 251 -20.51 0.31 3.91
N ARG A 252 -21.81 0.49 4.19
CA ARG A 252 -22.26 1.31 5.32
C ARG A 252 -21.69 0.81 6.65
N LYS A 253 -21.76 -0.50 6.91
CA LYS A 253 -21.17 -1.09 8.12
C LYS A 253 -19.66 -0.89 8.18
N ALA A 254 -18.95 -1.26 7.10
CA ALA A 254 -17.50 -1.11 7.01
C ALA A 254 -17.06 0.33 7.28
N PHE A 255 -17.78 1.30 6.72
CA PHE A 255 -17.43 2.72 6.82
C PHE A 255 -17.68 3.26 8.22
N GLU A 256 -18.77 2.84 8.89
CA GLU A 256 -19.02 3.21 10.29
C GLU A 256 -17.96 2.65 11.25
N TYR A 257 -17.41 1.44 11.03
CA TYR A 257 -16.30 0.94 11.85
C TYR A 257 -15.06 1.85 11.76
N ARG A 258 -14.81 2.47 10.61
CA ARG A 258 -13.70 3.42 10.44
C ARG A 258 -13.97 4.80 11.05
N MET A 259 -15.17 5.04 11.59
CA MET A 259 -15.50 6.26 12.34
C MET A 259 -15.25 6.14 13.85
N VAL A 260 -14.88 4.95 14.36
CA VAL A 260 -14.58 4.74 15.79
C VAL A 260 -13.35 5.56 16.20
N SER A 261 -13.56 6.66 16.92
CA SER A 261 -12.51 7.62 17.31
C SER A 261 -13.01 8.57 18.41
N ASP A 262 -12.11 9.02 19.29
CA ASP A 262 -12.38 10.10 20.28
C ASP A 262 -12.08 11.49 19.71
N VAL A 263 -11.64 11.58 18.45
CA VAL A 263 -11.29 12.82 17.74
C VAL A 263 -12.10 12.93 16.44
N GLU A 264 -12.15 14.14 15.87
CA GLU A 264 -12.86 14.36 14.62
C GLU A 264 -12.21 13.62 13.44
N VAL A 265 -13.05 13.07 12.57
CA VAL A 265 -12.68 12.23 11.43
C VAL A 265 -13.07 12.93 10.12
N GLY A 266 -12.09 13.09 9.23
CA GLY A 266 -12.27 13.66 7.89
C GLY A 266 -12.32 12.61 6.78
N VAL A 267 -12.57 13.05 5.54
CA VAL A 267 -12.57 12.21 4.34
C VAL A 267 -11.84 12.90 3.18
N PHE A 268 -10.98 12.17 2.48
CA PHE A 268 -10.42 12.62 1.21
C PHE A 268 -11.45 12.44 0.08
N LEU A 269 -11.86 13.55 -0.53
CA LEU A 269 -12.90 13.58 -1.55
C LEU A 269 -12.32 13.97 -2.91
N SER A 270 -12.10 13.00 -3.78
CA SER A 270 -11.67 13.23 -5.18
C SER A 270 -12.84 13.48 -6.14
N GLY A 271 -14.08 13.24 -5.69
CA GLY A 271 -15.28 13.30 -6.51
C GLY A 271 -15.46 12.11 -7.46
N GLY A 272 -14.59 11.09 -7.38
CA GLY A 272 -14.80 9.80 -8.05
C GLY A 272 -15.84 8.95 -7.32
N TYR A 273 -16.23 7.81 -7.92
CA TYR A 273 -17.23 6.90 -7.34
C TYR A 273 -16.83 6.39 -5.94
N ASP A 274 -15.57 5.99 -5.76
CA ASP A 274 -15.12 5.39 -4.50
C ASP A 274 -15.21 6.38 -3.33
N SER A 275 -14.61 7.55 -3.48
CA SER A 275 -14.61 8.60 -2.44
C SER A 275 -16.00 9.21 -2.24
N THR A 276 -16.82 9.27 -3.30
CA THR A 276 -18.22 9.68 -3.18
C THR A 276 -19.03 8.67 -2.38
N ALA A 277 -18.87 7.37 -2.63
CA ALA A 277 -19.58 6.33 -1.87
C ALA A 277 -19.26 6.43 -0.37
N VAL A 278 -17.97 6.59 -0.02
CA VAL A 278 -17.52 6.79 1.37
C VAL A 278 -18.16 8.04 1.96
N ALA A 279 -17.99 9.20 1.32
CA ALA A 279 -18.47 10.47 1.85
C ALA A 279 -20.00 10.53 1.97
N ALA A 280 -20.73 10.06 0.94
CA ALA A 280 -22.19 10.09 0.91
C ALA A 280 -22.82 9.14 1.94
N LEU A 281 -22.33 7.91 2.07
CA LEU A 281 -22.84 6.97 3.07
C LEU A 281 -22.58 7.48 4.49
N LEU A 282 -21.39 8.01 4.77
CA LEU A 282 -21.10 8.59 6.08
C LEU A 282 -21.97 9.81 6.35
N GLN A 283 -22.05 10.75 5.41
CA GLN A 283 -22.81 11.99 5.58
C GLN A 283 -24.33 11.76 5.69
N SER A 284 -24.84 10.62 5.23
CA SER A 284 -26.27 10.27 5.34
C SER A 284 -26.77 10.08 6.79
N LYS A 285 -25.86 9.89 7.76
CA LYS A 285 -26.23 9.72 9.17
C LYS A 285 -26.75 11.05 9.74
N PRO A 286 -27.97 11.10 10.31
CA PRO A 286 -28.54 12.33 10.86
C PRO A 286 -27.63 12.99 11.90
N GLY A 287 -27.49 14.31 11.82
CA GLY A 287 -26.68 15.11 12.75
C GLY A 287 -25.16 15.07 12.52
N ARG A 288 -24.67 14.31 11.52
CA ARG A 288 -23.24 14.29 11.19
C ARG A 288 -22.86 15.50 10.34
N SER A 289 -21.71 16.11 10.64
CA SER A 289 -21.05 17.11 9.81
C SER A 289 -19.69 16.60 9.38
N LEU A 290 -19.57 16.13 8.14
CA LEU A 290 -18.34 15.53 7.63
C LEU A 290 -17.37 16.60 7.13
N GLN A 291 -16.11 16.53 7.54
CA GLN A 291 -15.03 17.34 6.93
C GLN A 291 -14.53 16.63 5.67
N THR A 292 -14.52 17.31 4.53
CA THR A 292 -13.99 16.76 3.27
C THR A 292 -12.85 17.60 2.72
N PHE A 293 -11.83 16.93 2.19
CA PHE A 293 -10.59 17.56 1.71
C PHE A 293 -10.28 17.12 0.29
N THR A 294 -9.86 18.06 -0.56
CA THR A 294 -9.47 17.77 -1.94
C THR A 294 -8.27 18.61 -2.39
N ILE A 295 -7.61 18.15 -3.46
CA ILE A 295 -6.52 18.87 -4.11
C ILE A 295 -6.94 19.21 -5.53
N GLY A 296 -6.87 20.50 -5.84
CA GLY A 296 -7.04 21.02 -7.19
C GLY A 296 -5.71 21.22 -7.91
N PHE A 297 -5.76 21.37 -9.23
CA PHE A 297 -4.59 21.66 -10.06
C PHE A 297 -4.84 22.88 -10.95
N GLN A 298 -3.80 23.68 -11.21
CA GLN A 298 -3.91 24.83 -12.12
C GLN A 298 -4.26 24.40 -13.55
N ASN A 299 -3.78 23.23 -13.97
CA ASN A 299 -4.03 22.70 -15.29
C ASN A 299 -5.32 21.85 -15.29
N ALA A 300 -6.32 22.30 -16.04
CA ALA A 300 -7.63 21.64 -16.19
C ALA A 300 -7.54 20.20 -16.73
N ALA A 301 -6.42 19.81 -17.36
CA ALA A 301 -6.17 18.43 -17.77
C ALA A 301 -5.99 17.47 -16.58
N TYR A 302 -5.63 17.98 -15.40
CA TYR A 302 -5.37 17.22 -14.18
C TYR A 302 -6.36 17.54 -13.05
N ASP A 303 -7.12 18.62 -13.17
CA ASP A 303 -8.00 19.10 -12.11
C ASP A 303 -9.35 18.36 -12.04
N GLU A 304 -9.62 17.72 -10.90
CA GLU A 304 -10.89 17.08 -10.56
C GLU A 304 -11.62 17.78 -9.39
N SER A 305 -11.03 18.84 -8.82
CA SER A 305 -11.53 19.55 -7.62
C SER A 305 -12.95 20.10 -7.77
N GLN A 306 -13.29 20.65 -8.93
CA GLN A 306 -14.62 21.18 -9.23
C GLN A 306 -15.73 20.15 -9.02
N TYR A 307 -15.43 18.88 -9.27
CA TYR A 307 -16.39 17.81 -9.10
C TYR A 307 -16.50 17.37 -7.65
N ALA A 308 -15.37 17.26 -6.94
CA ALA A 308 -15.38 17.04 -5.50
C ALA A 308 -16.21 18.12 -4.79
N LYS A 309 -16.07 19.38 -5.21
CA LYS A 309 -16.85 20.52 -4.71
C LYS A 309 -18.34 20.39 -5.00
N ALA A 310 -18.72 19.92 -6.19
CA ALA A 310 -20.13 19.67 -6.54
C ALA A 310 -20.74 18.55 -5.68
N ILE A 311 -20.01 17.45 -5.49
CA ILE A 311 -20.41 16.35 -4.60
C ILE A 311 -20.54 16.83 -3.16
N ALA A 312 -19.54 17.56 -2.66
CA ALA A 312 -19.54 18.10 -1.31
C ALA A 312 -20.75 19.01 -1.03
N ARG A 313 -21.11 19.87 -2.00
CA ARG A 313 -22.33 20.70 -1.94
C ARG A 313 -23.59 19.87 -1.91
N HIS A 314 -23.65 18.80 -2.72
CA HIS A 314 -24.81 17.93 -2.78
C HIS A 314 -25.04 17.16 -1.46
N ILE A 315 -23.97 16.61 -0.87
CA ILE A 315 -24.06 15.87 0.40
C ILE A 315 -24.09 16.78 1.63
N GLY A 316 -23.73 18.07 1.50
CA GLY A 316 -23.71 19.02 2.60
C GLY A 316 -22.51 18.90 3.55
N SER A 317 -21.35 18.44 3.05
CA SER A 317 -20.12 18.33 3.85
C SER A 317 -19.37 19.66 3.98
N ASN A 318 -18.59 19.85 5.05
CA ASN A 318 -17.68 20.97 5.19
C ASN A 318 -16.42 20.75 4.36
N HIS A 319 -16.36 21.37 3.18
CA HIS A 319 -15.36 21.08 2.15
C HIS A 319 -14.22 22.09 2.12
N ARG A 320 -12.99 21.57 2.05
CA ARG A 320 -11.78 22.36 1.87
C ARG A 320 -10.98 21.85 0.68
N GLU A 321 -10.35 22.78 -0.01
CA GLU A 321 -9.61 22.56 -1.23
C GLU A 321 -8.27 23.29 -1.14
N PHE A 322 -7.20 22.65 -1.60
CA PHE A 322 -5.90 23.26 -1.77
C PHE A 322 -5.37 23.08 -3.19
N LEU A 323 -4.76 24.11 -3.75
CA LEU A 323 -4.25 24.11 -5.13
C LEU A 323 -2.80 23.59 -5.18
N CYS A 324 -2.60 22.43 -5.80
CA CYS A 324 -1.28 21.90 -6.11
C CYS A 324 -0.69 22.65 -7.33
N ASN A 325 0.38 23.41 -7.08
CA ASN A 325 1.16 24.11 -8.09
C ASN A 325 2.64 23.65 -8.07
N GLU A 326 3.42 24.12 -9.05
CA GLU A 326 4.84 23.76 -9.19
C GLU A 326 5.66 24.09 -7.93
N LYS A 327 5.40 25.22 -7.27
CA LYS A 327 6.09 25.63 -6.04
C LYS A 327 5.83 24.65 -4.89
N ALA A 328 4.58 24.21 -4.73
CA ALA A 328 4.21 23.22 -3.73
C ALA A 328 4.92 21.87 -3.99
N ALA A 329 4.97 21.44 -5.26
CA ALA A 329 5.70 20.24 -5.65
C ALA A 329 7.21 20.37 -5.39
N GLN A 330 7.82 21.51 -5.73
CA GLN A 330 9.25 21.78 -5.51
C GLN A 330 9.65 21.68 -4.03
N GLN A 331 8.74 22.05 -3.12
CA GLN A 331 8.98 21.91 -1.68
C GLN A 331 8.87 20.46 -1.19
N ILE A 332 8.02 19.65 -1.82
CA ILE A 332 7.74 18.27 -1.40
C ILE A 332 8.78 17.28 -1.94
N ILE A 333 9.18 17.41 -3.20
CA ILE A 333 10.02 16.42 -3.88
C ILE A 333 11.31 16.10 -3.10
N PRO A 334 12.07 17.10 -2.59
CA PRO A 334 13.27 16.83 -1.79
C PRO A 334 13.01 16.11 -0.46
N GLN A 335 11.77 16.11 0.05
CA GLN A 335 11.38 15.45 1.30
C GLN A 335 10.98 13.99 1.08
N LEU A 336 10.70 13.57 -0.17
CA LEU A 336 10.23 12.22 -0.48
C LEU A 336 11.18 11.11 0.03
N PRO A 337 12.52 11.21 -0.11
CA PRO A 337 13.43 10.23 0.47
C PRO A 337 13.23 10.00 1.97
N GLU A 338 13.02 11.08 2.72
CA GLU A 338 12.80 11.03 4.17
C GLU A 338 11.44 10.42 4.50
N ILE A 339 10.39 10.83 3.77
CA ILE A 339 9.02 10.37 4.01
C ILE A 339 8.88 8.88 3.74
N PHE A 340 9.53 8.38 2.68
CA PHE A 340 9.32 7.01 2.22
C PHE A 340 10.34 6.01 2.73
N ASP A 341 11.53 6.44 3.18
CA ASP A 341 12.65 5.63 3.70
C ASP A 341 13.20 4.50 2.79
N GLU A 342 12.55 4.25 1.66
CA GLU A 342 13.00 3.46 0.51
C GLU A 342 12.62 4.16 -0.79
N PRO A 343 13.25 3.85 -1.95
CA PRO A 343 12.97 4.54 -3.19
C PRO A 343 11.52 4.27 -3.62
N PHE A 344 10.78 5.34 -3.91
CA PHE A 344 9.36 5.30 -4.22
C PHE A 344 9.00 6.24 -5.38
N GLY A 345 8.36 5.70 -6.41
CA GLY A 345 8.20 6.32 -7.72
C GLY A 345 6.76 6.72 -8.08
N ASP A 346 5.76 6.44 -7.23
CA ASP A 346 4.40 6.93 -7.50
C ASP A 346 4.32 8.45 -7.24
N SER A 347 4.31 9.21 -8.33
CA SER A 347 4.21 10.68 -8.32
C SER A 347 2.96 11.24 -7.63
N SER A 348 1.90 10.42 -7.49
CA SER A 348 0.69 10.81 -6.74
C SER A 348 0.93 10.92 -5.23
N ALA A 349 2.11 10.53 -4.73
CA ALA A 349 2.58 10.87 -3.39
C ALA A 349 2.55 12.38 -3.11
N ILE A 350 2.88 13.22 -4.11
CA ILE A 350 2.90 14.69 -3.95
C ILE A 350 1.52 15.24 -3.53
N PRO A 351 0.44 15.04 -4.32
CA PRO A 351 -0.88 15.52 -3.93
C PRO A 351 -1.44 14.78 -2.71
N THR A 352 -1.02 13.53 -2.45
CA THR A 352 -1.41 12.81 -1.22
C THR A 352 -0.81 13.47 0.03
N ILE A 353 0.45 13.90 -0.01
CA ILE A 353 1.09 14.66 1.07
C ILE A 353 0.39 16.02 1.25
N LEU A 354 0.04 16.70 0.16
CA LEU A 354 -0.68 17.98 0.23
C LEU A 354 -2.06 17.84 0.85
N VAL A 355 -2.86 16.85 0.44
CA VAL A 355 -4.20 16.64 1.03
C VAL A 355 -4.10 16.23 2.49
N SER A 356 -3.05 15.49 2.86
CA SER A 356 -2.78 15.12 4.25
C SER A 356 -2.42 16.33 5.10
N ARG A 357 -1.57 17.24 4.59
CA ARG A 357 -1.25 18.52 5.24
C ARG A 357 -2.51 19.34 5.49
N LEU A 358 -3.33 19.52 4.45
CA LEU A 358 -4.59 20.24 4.54
C LEU A 358 -5.55 19.62 5.57
N ALA A 359 -5.71 18.29 5.56
CA ALA A 359 -6.58 17.61 6.52
C ALA A 359 -6.04 17.72 7.95
N ARG A 360 -4.73 17.62 8.15
CA ARG A 360 -4.10 17.67 9.47
C ARG A 360 -4.36 18.99 10.22
N GLU A 361 -4.55 20.09 9.49
CA GLU A 361 -4.93 21.39 10.06
C GLU A 361 -6.30 21.36 10.78
N HIS A 362 -7.13 20.34 10.50
CA HIS A 362 -8.50 20.26 10.99
C HIS A 362 -8.82 18.98 11.75
N VAL A 363 -8.21 17.84 11.38
CA VAL A 363 -8.50 16.52 11.94
C VAL A 363 -7.23 15.74 12.24
N LYS A 364 -7.32 14.73 13.11
CA LYS A 364 -6.24 13.75 13.37
C LYS A 364 -6.42 12.44 12.60
N VAL A 365 -7.61 12.21 12.05
CA VAL A 365 -7.97 11.00 11.29
C VAL A 365 -8.61 11.42 9.97
N ALA A 366 -8.22 10.78 8.87
CA ALA A 366 -8.86 10.95 7.57
C ALA A 366 -9.09 9.59 6.89
N LEU A 367 -10.26 9.43 6.28
CA LEU A 367 -10.59 8.24 5.49
C LEU A 367 -10.21 8.47 4.03
N SER A 368 -9.45 7.52 3.48
CA SER A 368 -9.19 7.39 2.06
C SER A 368 -10.22 6.47 1.42
N ALA A 369 -10.29 6.43 0.09
CA ALA A 369 -11.19 5.54 -0.64
C ALA A 369 -10.43 4.55 -1.52
N ASP A 370 -9.21 4.20 -1.09
CA ASP A 370 -8.36 3.23 -1.76
C ASP A 370 -8.90 1.80 -1.60
N GLY A 371 -8.57 0.92 -2.56
CA GLY A 371 -9.08 -0.45 -2.64
C GLY A 371 -10.30 -0.64 -3.54
N GLY A 372 -11.00 0.44 -3.92
CA GLY A 372 -12.17 0.35 -4.79
C GLY A 372 -11.85 -0.12 -6.21
N ASP A 373 -10.70 0.29 -6.77
CA ASP A 373 -10.25 -0.14 -8.10
C ASP A 373 -9.89 -1.64 -8.13
N GLU A 374 -9.21 -2.15 -7.09
CA GLU A 374 -8.78 -3.54 -6.95
C GLU A 374 -9.94 -4.50 -6.64
N LEU A 375 -10.88 -4.09 -5.79
CA LEU A 375 -12.00 -4.94 -5.38
C LEU A 375 -13.09 -5.03 -6.46
N PHE A 376 -13.38 -3.93 -7.15
CA PHE A 376 -14.54 -3.81 -8.05
C PHE A 376 -14.17 -3.63 -9.53
N GLY A 377 -12.91 -3.78 -9.91
CA GLY A 377 -12.50 -3.84 -11.31
C GLY A 377 -12.48 -2.46 -11.98
N GLY A 378 -11.78 -1.51 -11.37
CA GLY A 378 -11.80 -0.11 -11.78
C GLY A 378 -10.69 0.35 -12.73
N TYR A 379 -9.60 -0.40 -12.89
CA TYR A 379 -8.53 -0.01 -13.78
C TYR A 379 -8.85 -0.22 -15.26
N ASN A 380 -8.38 0.69 -16.13
CA ASN A 380 -8.55 0.58 -17.59
C ASN A 380 -7.93 -0.72 -18.15
N ARG A 381 -6.83 -1.20 -17.55
CA ARG A 381 -6.15 -2.44 -17.95
C ARG A 381 -7.08 -3.66 -17.86
N TYR A 382 -8.03 -3.67 -16.93
CA TYR A 382 -8.97 -4.78 -16.79
C TYR A 382 -10.01 -4.82 -17.91
N ALA A 383 -10.62 -3.68 -18.21
CA ALA A 383 -11.57 -3.57 -19.32
C ALA A 383 -10.89 -3.89 -20.66
N PHE A 384 -9.69 -3.35 -20.88
CA PHE A 384 -8.89 -3.66 -22.07
C PHE A 384 -8.60 -5.16 -22.20
N TRP A 385 -8.23 -5.83 -21.12
CA TRP A 385 -7.99 -7.27 -21.13
C TRP A 385 -9.27 -8.07 -21.37
N ARG A 386 -10.41 -7.67 -20.77
CA ARG A 386 -11.70 -8.32 -21.01
C ARG A 386 -12.09 -8.24 -22.48
N ASP A 387 -11.98 -7.05 -23.08
CA ASP A 387 -12.29 -6.84 -24.50
C ASP A 387 -11.38 -7.71 -25.40
N LEU A 388 -10.09 -7.84 -25.04
CA LEU A 388 -9.15 -8.72 -25.74
C LEU A 388 -9.47 -10.20 -25.59
N GLU A 389 -9.81 -10.68 -24.39
CA GLU A 389 -10.23 -12.07 -24.17
C GLU A 389 -11.50 -12.42 -24.94
N GLU A 390 -12.51 -11.55 -24.91
CA GLU A 390 -13.75 -11.75 -25.67
C GLU A 390 -13.50 -11.78 -27.18
N THR A 391 -12.61 -10.90 -27.66
CA THR A 391 -12.19 -10.90 -29.06
C THR A 391 -11.43 -12.18 -29.41
N ALA A 392 -10.52 -12.63 -28.55
CA ALA A 392 -9.74 -13.84 -28.77
C ALA A 392 -10.61 -15.11 -28.82
N ARG A 393 -11.61 -15.24 -27.93
CA ARG A 393 -12.55 -16.37 -27.95
C ARG A 393 -13.38 -16.46 -29.24
N ARG A 394 -13.58 -15.34 -29.93
CA ARG A 394 -14.32 -15.28 -31.21
C ARG A 394 -13.46 -15.66 -32.42
N ILE A 395 -12.14 -15.71 -32.27
CA ILE A 395 -11.21 -16.07 -33.36
C ILE A 395 -10.91 -17.57 -33.25
N PRO A 396 -11.17 -18.39 -34.29
CA PRO A 396 -10.81 -19.80 -34.28
C PRO A 396 -9.29 -19.99 -34.08
N GLY A 397 -8.89 -20.85 -33.14
CA GLY A 397 -7.48 -21.02 -32.74
C GLY A 397 -6.50 -21.41 -33.87
N VAL A 398 -7.02 -21.92 -34.99
CA VAL A 398 -6.22 -22.24 -36.20
C VAL A 398 -5.72 -20.97 -36.90
N MET A 399 -6.51 -19.89 -36.93
CA MET A 399 -6.13 -18.61 -37.56
C MET A 399 -5.01 -17.91 -36.80
N SER A 400 -4.97 -18.03 -35.47
CA SER A 400 -3.92 -17.40 -34.65
C SER A 400 -2.56 -18.06 -34.77
N GLN A 401 -2.52 -19.36 -35.12
CA GLN A 401 -1.28 -20.10 -35.36
C GLN A 401 -0.60 -19.74 -36.69
N MET A 402 -1.37 -19.20 -37.65
CA MET A 402 -0.86 -18.77 -38.95
C MET A 402 -0.09 -17.43 -38.90
N VAL A 403 -0.12 -16.72 -37.77
CA VAL A 403 0.61 -15.45 -37.62
C VAL A 403 2.09 -15.74 -37.33
N PRO A 404 3.04 -15.28 -38.18
CA PRO A 404 4.47 -15.53 -37.98
C PRO A 404 4.96 -14.94 -36.64
N SER A 405 5.78 -15.69 -35.90
CA SER A 405 6.39 -15.22 -34.63
C SER A 405 7.27 -13.99 -34.81
N SER A 406 7.86 -13.82 -35.98
CA SER A 406 8.65 -12.63 -36.35
C SER A 406 7.84 -11.33 -36.42
N TRP A 407 6.51 -11.41 -36.48
CA TRP A 407 5.64 -10.24 -36.51
C TRP A 407 5.31 -9.73 -35.10
N VAL A 408 5.32 -10.62 -34.10
CA VAL A 408 5.07 -10.30 -32.69
C VAL A 408 6.18 -9.40 -32.14
N GLY A 409 5.83 -8.31 -31.46
CA GLY A 409 6.80 -7.37 -30.85
C GLY A 409 7.58 -6.47 -31.82
N SER A 410 7.53 -6.72 -33.13
CA SER A 410 8.26 -5.93 -34.12
C SER A 410 7.74 -4.48 -34.22
N SER A 411 8.65 -3.53 -34.43
CA SER A 411 8.34 -2.09 -34.45
C SER A 411 7.41 -1.70 -35.60
N TRP A 412 7.41 -2.49 -36.68
CA TRP A 412 6.57 -2.27 -37.86
C TRP A 412 5.17 -2.87 -37.69
N ALA A 413 5.05 -4.08 -37.10
CA ALA A 413 3.75 -4.69 -36.83
C ALA A 413 2.93 -3.88 -35.82
N ARG A 414 3.57 -3.26 -34.81
CA ARG A 414 2.90 -2.36 -33.85
C ARG A 414 2.22 -1.13 -34.47
N LYS A 415 2.49 -0.81 -35.75
CA LYS A 415 1.81 0.26 -36.51
C LYS A 415 0.55 -0.24 -37.25
N ILE A 416 0.32 -1.55 -37.32
CA ILE A 416 -0.85 -2.15 -37.95
C ILE A 416 -2.02 -2.15 -36.95
N PRO A 417 -3.19 -1.60 -37.31
CA PRO A 417 -4.40 -1.71 -36.48
C PRO A 417 -4.70 -3.18 -36.15
N GLY A 418 -4.87 -3.51 -34.87
CA GLY A 418 -5.14 -4.89 -34.43
C GLY A 418 -3.89 -5.75 -34.18
N ALA A 419 -2.67 -5.27 -34.41
CA ALA A 419 -1.46 -6.04 -34.12
C ALA A 419 -1.31 -6.43 -32.63
N ARG A 420 -1.80 -5.57 -31.72
CA ARG A 420 -1.88 -5.90 -30.28
C ARG A 420 -2.84 -7.04 -30.01
N THR A 421 -3.97 -7.07 -30.71
CA THR A 421 -4.95 -8.17 -30.64
C THR A 421 -4.32 -9.45 -31.17
N VAL A 422 -3.60 -9.39 -32.28
CA VAL A 422 -2.90 -10.54 -32.86
C VAL A 422 -1.80 -11.08 -31.95
N GLU A 423 -0.96 -10.20 -31.39
CA GLU A 423 0.07 -10.54 -30.41
C GLU A 423 -0.55 -11.13 -29.14
N PHE A 424 -1.65 -10.55 -28.65
CA PHE A 424 -2.40 -11.06 -27.51
C PHE A 424 -2.98 -12.44 -27.80
N VAL A 425 -3.70 -12.63 -28.90
CA VAL A 425 -4.34 -13.91 -29.26
C VAL A 425 -3.27 -15.00 -29.38
N LYS A 426 -2.15 -14.71 -30.02
CA LYS A 426 -1.03 -15.66 -30.12
C LYS A 426 -0.44 -15.98 -28.75
N ASN A 427 -0.18 -14.98 -27.92
CA ASN A 427 0.31 -15.20 -26.55
C ASN A 427 -0.73 -15.93 -25.69
N TYR A 428 -2.03 -15.67 -25.88
CA TYR A 428 -3.13 -16.31 -25.15
C TYR A 428 -3.15 -17.83 -25.39
N TYR A 429 -2.92 -18.25 -26.64
CA TYR A 429 -2.83 -19.67 -27.01
C TYR A 429 -1.42 -20.28 -26.81
N ASP A 430 -0.38 -19.47 -26.57
CA ASP A 430 0.96 -19.96 -26.28
C ASP A 430 1.05 -20.46 -24.83
N SER A 431 1.12 -21.79 -24.68
CA SER A 431 1.14 -22.51 -23.41
C SER A 431 2.45 -22.37 -22.62
N GLN A 432 3.50 -21.80 -23.23
CA GLN A 432 4.83 -21.69 -22.62
C GLN A 432 5.03 -20.44 -21.73
N THR A 433 4.15 -19.44 -21.81
CA THR A 433 4.25 -18.22 -20.99
C THR A 433 3.13 -18.12 -19.97
N SER A 434 3.49 -18.05 -18.68
CA SER A 434 2.52 -17.89 -17.59
C SER A 434 1.74 -16.58 -17.72
N LEU A 435 0.47 -16.60 -17.30
CA LEU A 435 -0.38 -15.40 -17.30
C LEU A 435 0.19 -14.31 -16.36
N ALA A 436 0.84 -14.69 -15.26
CA ALA A 436 1.64 -13.78 -14.42
C ALA A 436 2.65 -12.97 -15.26
N THR A 437 3.39 -13.64 -16.14
CA THR A 437 4.40 -13.00 -16.99
C THR A 437 3.76 -12.05 -18.01
N LYS A 438 2.59 -12.41 -18.55
CA LYS A 438 1.83 -11.58 -19.51
C LYS A 438 1.29 -10.32 -18.84
N VAL A 439 0.77 -10.44 -17.62
CA VAL A 439 0.25 -9.32 -16.82
C VAL A 439 1.38 -8.42 -16.33
N ALA A 440 2.48 -8.97 -15.84
CA ALA A 440 3.65 -8.20 -15.42
C ALA A 440 4.17 -7.30 -16.55
N ARG A 441 4.19 -7.81 -17.80
CA ARG A 441 4.54 -7.04 -19.00
C ARG A 441 3.64 -5.83 -19.27
N LEU A 442 2.38 -5.86 -18.83
CA LEU A 442 1.44 -4.74 -18.97
C LEU A 442 1.62 -3.67 -17.89
N VAL A 443 2.23 -4.02 -16.76
CA VAL A 443 2.42 -3.13 -15.59
C VAL A 443 3.85 -2.57 -15.54
N HIS A 444 4.79 -3.08 -16.35
CA HIS A 444 6.18 -2.61 -16.36
C HIS A 444 6.34 -1.16 -16.81
N VAL A 445 7.07 -0.42 -15.99
CA VAL A 445 7.50 0.97 -16.24
C VAL A 445 8.75 1.03 -17.14
N GLY A 446 9.65 0.05 -17.03
CA GLY A 446 10.88 -0.05 -17.81
C GLY A 446 10.96 -1.36 -18.60
N SER A 447 11.53 -1.31 -19.81
CA SER A 447 11.80 -2.55 -20.55
C SER A 447 12.89 -3.36 -19.84
N GLU A 448 12.84 -4.69 -19.96
CA GLU A 448 13.83 -5.56 -19.33
C GLU A 448 15.27 -5.24 -19.78
N GLN A 449 15.44 -4.95 -21.07
CA GLN A 449 16.71 -4.53 -21.65
C GLN A 449 17.22 -3.22 -21.03
N TYR A 450 16.33 -2.27 -20.75
CA TYR A 450 16.67 -1.02 -20.10
C TYR A 450 17.16 -1.26 -18.66
N VAL A 451 16.44 -2.03 -17.86
CA VAL A 451 16.82 -2.35 -16.48
C VAL A 451 18.15 -3.10 -16.42
N ARG A 452 18.37 -4.07 -17.32
CA ARG A 452 19.67 -4.75 -17.51
C ARG A 452 20.82 -3.79 -17.80
N GLY A 453 20.61 -2.86 -18.72
CA GLY A 453 21.61 -1.86 -19.06
C GLY A 453 21.90 -0.93 -17.89
N LEU A 454 20.88 -0.59 -17.11
CA LEU A 454 20.95 0.33 -15.98
C LEU A 454 21.71 -0.26 -14.78
N LEU A 455 21.44 -1.53 -14.42
CA LEU A 455 22.02 -2.19 -13.24
C LEU A 455 23.23 -3.09 -13.55
N GLY A 456 23.56 -3.30 -14.82
CA GLY A 456 24.69 -4.11 -15.27
C GLY A 456 24.41 -5.63 -15.28
N LYS A 457 25.39 -6.40 -15.80
CA LYS A 457 25.25 -7.85 -16.09
C LYS A 457 25.15 -8.76 -14.85
N ASN A 458 25.52 -8.27 -13.67
CA ASN A 458 25.52 -9.05 -12.42
C ASN A 458 24.14 -9.10 -11.73
N HIS A 459 23.15 -8.39 -12.27
CA HIS A 459 21.76 -8.45 -11.79
C HIS A 459 21.00 -9.41 -12.71
N ASP A 460 20.75 -10.65 -12.26
CA ASP A 460 20.00 -11.62 -13.04
C ASP A 460 18.51 -11.22 -13.11
N PRO A 461 18.01 -10.79 -14.27
CA PRO A 461 16.64 -10.30 -14.42
C PRO A 461 15.64 -11.45 -14.64
N TRP A 462 16.12 -12.69 -14.87
CA TRP A 462 15.28 -13.86 -15.14
C TRP A 462 14.92 -14.67 -13.88
N LEU A 463 15.11 -14.11 -12.68
CA LEU A 463 14.50 -14.70 -11.50
C LEU A 463 12.97 -14.53 -11.59
N ASP A 464 12.29 -15.62 -11.91
CA ASP A 464 10.87 -15.72 -12.30
C ASP A 464 9.95 -14.79 -11.50
N LEU A 465 9.12 -14.02 -12.20
CA LEU A 465 8.20 -13.03 -11.63
C LEU A 465 7.22 -13.68 -10.65
N SER A 466 6.79 -14.91 -10.95
CA SER A 466 5.96 -15.74 -10.06
C SER A 466 6.69 -16.07 -8.75
N ILE A 467 7.90 -16.62 -8.86
CA ILE A 467 8.68 -17.13 -7.73
C ILE A 467 9.19 -15.99 -6.83
N ASN A 468 9.61 -14.86 -7.40
CA ASN A 468 10.31 -13.82 -6.64
C ASN A 468 9.46 -12.64 -6.20
N CYS A 469 8.35 -12.35 -6.86
CA CYS A 469 7.38 -11.38 -6.34
C CYS A 469 6.36 -12.05 -5.40
N GLY A 470 6.42 -13.39 -5.27
CA GLY A 470 5.45 -14.18 -4.51
C GLY A 470 4.07 -14.18 -5.15
N LEU A 471 4.00 -14.05 -6.49
CA LEU A 471 2.73 -14.10 -7.21
C LEU A 471 2.21 -15.55 -7.21
N PRO A 472 0.91 -15.78 -7.01
CA PRO A 472 0.35 -17.12 -7.11
C PRO A 472 0.60 -17.73 -8.50
N GLU A 473 0.85 -19.04 -8.56
CA GLU A 473 0.84 -19.78 -9.81
C GLU A 473 -0.59 -19.71 -10.39
N PHE A 474 -0.72 -19.09 -11.56
CA PHE A 474 -2.02 -18.90 -12.18
C PHE A 474 -2.36 -20.09 -13.06
N ASP A 475 -3.54 -20.67 -12.82
CA ASP A 475 -4.14 -21.65 -13.72
C ASP A 475 -4.40 -21.01 -15.10
N SER A 476 -3.92 -21.67 -16.15
CA SER A 476 -4.07 -21.25 -17.54
C SER A 476 -5.52 -21.35 -18.04
N GLY A 477 -6.41 -22.02 -17.29
CA GLY A 477 -7.85 -22.10 -17.57
C GLY A 477 -8.74 -21.04 -16.88
N GLY A 478 -8.19 -20.17 -16.03
CA GLY A 478 -8.96 -19.21 -15.23
C GLY A 478 -9.33 -17.89 -15.94
N ASP A 479 -10.25 -17.12 -15.35
CA ASP A 479 -10.58 -15.76 -15.80
C ASP A 479 -9.40 -14.81 -15.57
N GLY A 480 -8.73 -14.36 -16.64
CA GLY A 480 -7.51 -13.56 -16.53
C GLY A 480 -7.71 -12.18 -15.91
N VAL A 481 -8.91 -11.60 -16.03
CA VAL A 481 -9.23 -10.34 -15.33
C VAL A 481 -9.26 -10.55 -13.82
N ARG A 482 -9.83 -11.68 -13.37
CA ARG A 482 -9.87 -12.04 -11.95
C ARG A 482 -8.48 -12.21 -11.37
N GLN A 483 -7.58 -12.85 -12.12
CA GLN A 483 -6.19 -13.05 -11.73
C GLN A 483 -5.41 -11.73 -11.65
N MET A 484 -5.63 -10.80 -12.58
CA MET A 484 -5.05 -9.45 -12.48
C MET A 484 -5.54 -8.71 -11.25
N MET A 485 -6.84 -8.76 -10.94
CA MET A 485 -7.39 -8.14 -9.74
C MET A 485 -6.81 -8.76 -8.46
N GLN A 486 -6.63 -10.08 -8.44
CA GLN A 486 -5.96 -10.78 -7.34
C GLN A 486 -4.51 -10.32 -7.19
N MET A 487 -3.76 -10.21 -8.29
CA MET A 487 -2.39 -9.71 -8.29
C MET A 487 -2.33 -8.26 -7.75
N ASP A 488 -3.23 -7.40 -8.22
CA ASP A 488 -3.27 -6.02 -7.77
C ASP A 488 -3.63 -5.91 -6.28
N TYR A 489 -4.59 -6.69 -5.79
CA TYR A 489 -4.95 -6.73 -4.37
C TYR A 489 -3.81 -7.25 -3.48
N LEU A 490 -3.09 -8.28 -3.92
CA LEU A 490 -2.03 -8.92 -3.13
C LEU A 490 -0.67 -8.22 -3.22
N HIS A 491 -0.39 -7.50 -4.32
CA HIS A 491 0.94 -6.95 -4.59
C HIS A 491 0.94 -5.44 -4.85
N TYR A 492 0.04 -4.94 -5.70
CA TYR A 492 0.03 -3.52 -6.07
C TYR A 492 -0.49 -2.66 -4.91
N LEU A 493 -1.61 -3.06 -4.33
CA LEU A 493 -2.27 -2.37 -3.23
C LEU A 493 -1.36 -2.23 -1.99
N PRO A 494 -0.80 -3.31 -1.40
CA PRO A 494 0.07 -3.17 -0.22
C PRO A 494 1.47 -2.61 -0.52
N GLY A 495 1.94 -2.66 -1.77
CA GLY A 495 3.27 -2.20 -2.13
C GLY A 495 3.33 -0.71 -2.51
N ASP A 496 2.34 -0.27 -3.28
CA ASP A 496 2.29 1.09 -3.84
C ASP A 496 1.25 1.95 -3.12
N ILE A 497 -0.03 1.60 -3.23
CA ILE A 497 -1.15 2.43 -2.81
C ILE A 497 -1.15 2.64 -1.29
N LEU A 498 -1.11 1.55 -0.51
CA LEU A 498 -1.16 1.63 0.96
C LEU A 498 0.11 2.21 1.54
N THR A 499 1.27 1.90 0.96
CA THR A 499 2.55 2.54 1.32
C THR A 499 2.48 4.06 1.12
N LYS A 500 2.00 4.52 -0.03
CA LYS A 500 1.80 5.95 -0.32
C LYS A 500 0.89 6.60 0.72
N VAL A 501 -0.29 6.03 0.96
CA VAL A 501 -1.26 6.64 1.87
C VAL A 501 -0.71 6.68 3.30
N ASP A 502 -0.14 5.58 3.80
CA ASP A 502 0.46 5.54 5.13
C ASP A 502 1.61 6.55 5.26
N ARG A 503 2.61 6.51 4.37
CA ARG A 503 3.77 7.43 4.46
C ARG A 503 3.36 8.89 4.31
N ALA A 504 2.47 9.20 3.38
CA ALA A 504 2.01 10.58 3.15
C ALA A 504 1.23 11.12 4.35
N THR A 505 0.25 10.37 4.87
CA THR A 505 -0.57 10.80 6.00
C THR A 505 0.26 10.88 7.28
N MET A 506 1.15 9.91 7.51
CA MET A 506 1.98 9.87 8.70
C MET A 506 3.14 10.88 8.69
N SER A 507 3.55 11.39 7.52
CA SER A 507 4.51 12.51 7.44
C SER A 507 4.04 13.78 8.15
N VAL A 508 2.74 13.88 8.45
CA VAL A 508 2.11 14.99 9.17
C VAL A 508 1.33 14.52 10.39
N SER A 509 1.59 13.33 10.91
CA SER A 509 0.87 12.75 12.06
C SER A 509 -0.66 12.71 11.86
N LEU A 510 -1.12 12.33 10.67
CA LEU A 510 -2.53 12.10 10.34
C LEU A 510 -2.75 10.59 10.16
N GLU A 511 -3.75 10.01 10.82
CA GLU A 511 -4.13 8.62 10.59
C GLU A 511 -4.98 8.47 9.33
N GLY A 512 -4.44 7.79 8.31
CA GLY A 512 -5.22 7.27 7.17
C GLY A 512 -5.96 5.97 7.52
N ARG A 513 -7.24 5.90 7.12
CA ARG A 513 -8.11 4.70 7.22
C ARG A 513 -8.72 4.37 5.87
N GLU A 514 -8.73 3.10 5.48
CA GLU A 514 -9.26 2.61 4.20
C GLU A 514 -10.56 1.80 4.45
N PRO A 515 -11.75 2.39 4.31
CA PRO A 515 -13.01 1.72 4.63
C PRO A 515 -13.38 0.62 3.65
N LEU A 516 -13.03 0.78 2.37
CA LEU A 516 -13.28 -0.22 1.34
C LEU A 516 -12.48 -1.52 1.55
N LEU A 517 -11.44 -1.48 2.38
CA LEU A 517 -10.59 -2.62 2.73
C LEU A 517 -11.01 -3.32 4.04
N ASP A 518 -12.24 -3.11 4.52
CA ASP A 518 -12.81 -4.02 5.52
C ASP A 518 -12.80 -5.44 4.96
N TYR A 519 -12.21 -6.39 5.72
CA TYR A 519 -11.98 -7.74 5.21
C TYR A 519 -13.29 -8.45 4.83
N ARG A 520 -14.41 -8.11 5.49
CA ARG A 520 -15.72 -8.70 5.19
C ARG A 520 -16.27 -8.14 3.87
N LEU A 521 -15.99 -6.86 3.58
CA LEU A 521 -16.33 -6.24 2.31
C LEU A 521 -15.45 -6.79 1.17
N ALA A 522 -14.16 -7.02 1.43
CA ALA A 522 -13.26 -7.66 0.48
C ALA A 522 -13.69 -9.11 0.17
N GLU A 523 -14.00 -9.90 1.19
CA GLU A 523 -14.53 -11.27 1.07
C GLU A 523 -15.81 -11.30 0.24
N LEU A 524 -16.77 -10.41 0.54
CA LEU A 524 -17.99 -10.25 -0.25
C LEU A 524 -17.66 -9.94 -1.72
N ALA A 525 -16.73 -9.02 -1.96
CA ALA A 525 -16.32 -8.67 -3.32
C ALA A 525 -15.66 -9.85 -4.05
N PHE A 526 -14.87 -10.71 -3.38
CA PHE A 526 -14.23 -11.87 -4.03
C PHE A 526 -15.24 -12.92 -4.52
N GLN A 527 -16.37 -13.04 -3.81
CA GLN A 527 -17.48 -13.94 -4.14
C GLN A 527 -18.42 -13.39 -5.23
N MET A 528 -18.37 -12.10 -5.56
CA MET A 528 -19.21 -11.52 -6.62
C MET A 528 -18.88 -12.10 -8.00
N PRO A 529 -19.88 -12.37 -8.84
CA PRO A 529 -19.69 -12.64 -10.27
C PRO A 529 -18.87 -11.54 -10.97
N MET A 530 -18.06 -11.91 -11.96
CA MET A 530 -17.13 -10.97 -12.60
C MET A 530 -17.84 -9.94 -13.49
N ASP A 531 -18.97 -10.30 -14.08
CA ASP A 531 -19.85 -9.44 -14.86
C ASP A 531 -20.56 -8.36 -14.02
N TRP A 532 -20.63 -8.55 -12.71
CA TRP A 532 -21.09 -7.51 -11.77
C TRP A 532 -20.03 -6.42 -11.58
N LYS A 533 -18.76 -6.74 -11.80
CA LYS A 533 -17.63 -5.81 -11.66
C LYS A 533 -17.29 -5.15 -12.99
N ILE A 534 -17.16 -5.97 -14.04
CA ILE A 534 -16.73 -5.55 -15.37
C ILE A 534 -17.62 -6.20 -16.43
N GLN A 535 -18.28 -5.40 -17.26
CA GLN A 535 -19.08 -5.84 -18.39
C GLN A 535 -18.72 -5.01 -19.64
N GLY A 536 -17.99 -5.62 -20.58
CA GLY A 536 -17.34 -4.89 -21.67
C GLY A 536 -16.46 -3.74 -21.13
N SER A 537 -16.68 -2.53 -21.63
CA SER A 537 -15.98 -1.33 -21.17
C SER A 537 -16.50 -0.73 -19.84
N LYS A 538 -17.63 -1.22 -19.32
CA LYS A 538 -18.19 -0.75 -18.05
C LYS A 538 -17.42 -1.36 -16.87
N ARG A 539 -16.60 -0.53 -16.25
CA ARG A 539 -15.83 -0.83 -15.03
C ARG A 539 -16.60 -0.46 -13.76
N LYS A 540 -16.29 -1.12 -12.65
CA LYS A 540 -16.89 -0.85 -11.32
C LYS A 540 -18.41 -0.93 -11.31
N ARG A 541 -19.02 -1.74 -12.17
CA ARG A 541 -20.47 -1.65 -12.46
C ARG A 541 -21.32 -1.67 -11.18
N ILE A 542 -21.18 -2.70 -10.34
CA ILE A 542 -21.93 -2.81 -9.08
C ILE A 542 -21.65 -1.68 -8.08
N LEU A 543 -20.41 -1.20 -7.99
CA LEU A 543 -20.07 -0.07 -7.12
C LEU A 543 -20.68 1.24 -7.63
N LYS A 544 -20.69 1.45 -8.95
CA LYS A 544 -21.33 2.60 -9.57
C LYS A 544 -22.82 2.60 -9.29
N ASP A 545 -23.48 1.47 -9.54
CA ASP A 545 -24.93 1.33 -9.32
C ASP A 545 -25.29 1.53 -7.84
N ALA A 546 -24.47 1.03 -6.90
CA ALA A 546 -24.64 1.29 -5.47
C ALA A 546 -24.46 2.78 -5.10
N THR A 547 -23.50 3.47 -5.74
CA THR A 547 -23.22 4.89 -5.47
C THR A 547 -24.26 5.81 -6.10
N GLU A 548 -24.78 5.47 -7.28
CA GLU A 548 -25.79 6.24 -8.00
C GLU A 548 -27.15 6.26 -7.28
N ARG A 549 -27.39 5.30 -6.38
CA ARG A 549 -28.53 5.33 -5.44
C ARG A 549 -28.40 6.43 -4.37
N LEU A 550 -27.20 6.94 -4.14
CA LEU A 550 -26.90 7.95 -3.10
C LEU A 550 -26.73 9.35 -3.67
N VAL A 551 -26.18 9.45 -4.88
CA VAL A 551 -25.84 10.72 -5.53
C VAL A 551 -26.26 10.69 -7.01
N PRO A 552 -26.87 11.76 -7.54
CA PRO A 552 -27.28 11.81 -8.94
C PRO A 552 -26.15 11.46 -9.91
N ARG A 553 -26.44 10.56 -10.85
CA ARG A 553 -25.48 10.12 -11.88
C ARG A 553 -24.85 11.28 -12.66
N SER A 554 -25.57 12.38 -12.88
CA SER A 554 -25.06 13.59 -13.56
C SER A 554 -23.84 14.23 -12.86
N LEU A 555 -23.63 13.97 -11.57
CA LEU A 555 -22.45 14.45 -10.83
C LEU A 555 -21.24 13.50 -10.95
N LEU A 556 -21.45 12.26 -11.39
CA LEU A 556 -20.47 11.18 -11.37
C LEU A 556 -20.07 10.65 -12.75
N ASP A 557 -20.96 10.71 -13.74
CA ASP A 557 -20.75 10.15 -15.08
C ASP A 557 -19.80 11.02 -15.92
N ARG A 558 -18.49 10.80 -15.76
CA ARG A 558 -17.44 11.52 -16.47
C ARG A 558 -16.17 10.67 -16.67
N PRO A 559 -15.30 11.05 -17.62
CA PRO A 559 -13.98 10.44 -17.76
C PRO A 559 -13.12 10.71 -16.50
N LYS A 560 -12.68 9.65 -15.81
CA LYS A 560 -11.73 9.72 -14.66
C LYS A 560 -10.34 10.11 -15.19
N LYS A 561 -9.73 11.16 -14.63
CA LYS A 561 -8.40 11.68 -15.01
C LYS A 561 -7.28 11.17 -14.11
N GLY A 562 -7.61 10.65 -12.94
CA GLY A 562 -6.66 10.03 -12.01
C GLY A 562 -5.79 11.06 -11.28
N PHE A 563 -5.14 10.65 -10.19
CA PHE A 563 -4.38 11.53 -9.30
C PHE A 563 -2.95 11.82 -9.82
N SER A 564 -2.82 12.03 -11.13
CA SER A 564 -1.53 12.26 -11.80
C SER A 564 -1.10 13.72 -11.69
N VAL A 565 0.21 13.97 -11.67
CA VAL A 565 0.77 15.33 -11.62
C VAL A 565 1.66 15.60 -12.83
N PRO A 566 1.74 16.85 -13.32
CA PRO A 566 2.56 17.20 -14.48
C PRO A 566 4.06 17.32 -14.14
N TYR A 567 4.63 16.36 -13.40
CA TYR A 567 6.03 16.38 -12.97
C TYR A 567 7.01 16.47 -14.15
N SER A 568 6.66 15.88 -15.30
CA SER A 568 7.52 15.91 -16.50
C SER A 568 7.59 17.31 -17.13
N GLN A 569 6.56 18.15 -16.94
CA GLN A 569 6.58 19.54 -17.34
C GLN A 569 7.49 20.34 -16.39
N TRP A 570 7.33 20.13 -15.08
CA TRP A 570 8.11 20.84 -14.08
C TRP A 570 9.61 20.50 -14.17
N LEU A 571 9.97 19.23 -14.34
CA LEU A 571 11.37 18.79 -14.48
C LEU A 571 12.05 19.24 -15.78
N ARG A 572 11.28 19.58 -16.83
CA ARG A 572 11.83 20.22 -18.04
C ARG A 572 11.92 21.74 -17.91
N GLY A 573 11.12 22.33 -17.03
CA GLY A 573 11.03 23.75 -16.75
C GLY A 573 11.71 24.13 -15.44
N GLY A 574 10.93 24.65 -14.48
CA GLY A 574 11.45 25.29 -13.26
C GLY A 574 12.19 24.37 -12.29
N MET A 575 12.04 23.04 -12.44
CA MET A 575 12.76 22.04 -11.63
C MET A 575 13.87 21.32 -12.40
N ARG A 576 14.32 21.86 -13.54
CA ARG A 576 15.40 21.25 -14.33
C ARG A 576 16.72 21.10 -13.56
N ASN A 577 17.07 22.07 -12.72
CA ASN A 577 18.31 22.01 -11.92
C ASN A 577 18.33 20.80 -10.98
N LEU A 578 17.18 20.47 -10.37
CA LEU A 578 17.04 19.29 -9.51
C LEU A 578 17.42 18.02 -10.28
N LEU A 579 16.99 17.90 -11.54
CA LEU A 579 17.34 16.78 -12.40
C LEU A 579 18.83 16.79 -12.79
N GLU A 580 19.37 17.95 -13.15
CA GLU A 580 20.76 18.07 -13.63
C GLU A 580 21.78 17.79 -12.53
N GLU A 581 21.54 18.27 -11.32
CA GLU A 581 22.39 18.07 -10.13
C GLU A 581 22.38 16.61 -9.69
N ASN A 582 21.20 16.05 -9.44
CA ASN A 582 21.06 14.71 -8.87
C ASN A 582 21.43 13.62 -9.89
N LEU A 583 21.14 13.81 -11.18
CA LEU A 583 21.52 12.85 -12.22
C LEU A 583 22.81 13.26 -12.96
N SER A 584 23.74 13.93 -12.27
CA SER A 584 25.08 14.25 -12.77
C SER A 584 26.02 13.04 -12.74
N GLU A 585 27.11 13.07 -13.51
CA GLU A 585 28.09 11.98 -13.53
C GLU A 585 28.70 11.72 -12.16
N SER A 586 29.07 12.79 -11.44
CA SER A 586 29.62 12.71 -10.10
C SER A 586 28.62 12.10 -9.11
N SER A 587 27.36 12.50 -9.18
CA SER A 587 26.29 11.98 -8.32
C SER A 587 26.03 10.48 -8.53
N ILE A 588 25.94 10.04 -9.80
CA ILE A 588 25.72 8.62 -10.12
C ILE A 588 26.92 7.76 -9.74
N LYS A 589 28.15 8.24 -10.04
CA LYS A 589 29.38 7.51 -9.71
C LYS A 589 29.65 7.45 -8.21
N ARG A 590 29.16 8.41 -7.41
CA ARG A 590 29.32 8.43 -5.94
C ARG A 590 28.79 7.13 -5.30
N HIS A 591 27.59 6.71 -5.68
CA HIS A 591 26.99 5.48 -5.14
C HIS A 591 27.38 4.22 -5.92
N GLY A 592 27.68 4.36 -7.22
CA GLY A 592 28.18 3.24 -8.04
C GLY A 592 27.14 2.14 -8.33
N ILE A 593 25.86 2.37 -8.05
CA ILE A 593 24.78 1.38 -8.25
C ILE A 593 24.25 1.41 -9.69
N LEU A 594 24.14 2.61 -10.28
CA LEU A 594 23.54 2.82 -11.60
C LEU A 594 24.62 3.06 -12.68
N SER A 595 24.34 2.59 -13.89
CA SER A 595 25.14 2.88 -15.08
C SER A 595 25.02 4.34 -15.49
N HIS A 596 26.07 5.13 -15.25
CA HIS A 596 26.13 6.54 -15.67
C HIS A 596 25.76 6.72 -17.15
N LYS A 597 26.25 5.85 -18.04
CA LYS A 597 25.93 5.90 -19.48
C LYS A 597 24.42 5.83 -19.72
N GLN A 598 23.73 4.86 -19.12
CA GLN A 598 22.29 4.69 -19.31
C GLN A 598 21.48 5.83 -18.67
N VAL A 599 21.91 6.31 -17.50
CA VAL A 599 21.28 7.46 -16.85
C VAL A 599 21.41 8.71 -17.73
N PHE A 600 22.60 8.98 -18.25
CA PHE A 600 22.86 10.12 -19.14
C PHE A 600 22.01 10.04 -20.41
N GLU A 601 22.00 8.90 -21.11
CA GLU A 601 21.19 8.68 -22.32
C GLU A 601 19.69 8.91 -22.05
N THR A 602 19.19 8.40 -20.93
CA THR A 602 17.78 8.56 -20.51
C THR A 602 17.45 10.02 -20.22
N LYS A 603 18.33 10.71 -19.47
CA LYS A 603 18.19 12.14 -19.15
C LYS A 603 18.18 13.02 -20.41
N GLN A 604 19.09 12.78 -21.35
CA GLN A 604 19.16 13.56 -22.59
C GLN A 604 17.91 13.38 -23.46
N ARG A 605 17.40 12.15 -23.59
CA ARG A 605 16.14 11.88 -24.30
C ARG A 605 14.94 12.57 -23.65
N PHE A 606 14.87 12.56 -22.32
CA PHE A 606 13.82 13.24 -21.58
C PHE A 606 13.83 14.76 -21.81
N LEU A 607 15.01 15.39 -21.70
CA LEU A 607 15.19 16.81 -21.97
C LEU A 607 14.93 17.16 -23.45
N GLY A 608 15.22 16.23 -24.36
CA GLY A 608 14.86 16.31 -25.77
C GLY A 608 13.38 16.09 -26.09
N GLY A 609 12.52 15.87 -25.08
CA GLY A 609 11.07 15.77 -25.25
C GLY A 609 10.51 14.36 -25.49
N ASP A 610 11.32 13.31 -25.32
CA ASP A 610 10.85 11.92 -25.48
C ASP A 610 9.99 11.47 -24.30
N LYS A 611 8.67 11.56 -24.47
CA LYS A 611 7.66 11.17 -23.46
C LYS A 611 7.79 9.72 -22.97
N LYS A 612 8.44 8.83 -23.72
CA LYS A 612 8.66 7.42 -23.29
C LYS A 612 9.62 7.32 -22.11
N THR A 613 10.39 8.37 -21.85
CA THR A 613 11.38 8.42 -20.75
C THR A 613 10.86 9.12 -19.50
N ASP A 614 9.63 9.65 -19.52
CA ASP A 614 9.06 10.46 -18.42
C ASP A 614 9.04 9.69 -17.10
N VAL A 615 8.56 8.45 -17.10
CA VAL A 615 8.51 7.63 -15.87
C VAL A 615 9.90 7.12 -15.49
N SER A 616 10.75 6.75 -16.46
CA SER A 616 12.11 6.28 -16.18
C SER A 616 12.98 7.36 -15.53
N VAL A 617 12.92 8.60 -16.04
CA VAL A 617 13.64 9.73 -15.44
C VAL A 617 13.15 10.05 -14.03
N TRP A 618 11.84 10.00 -13.82
CA TRP A 618 11.27 10.19 -12.49
C TRP A 618 11.79 9.14 -11.50
N ASN A 619 11.74 7.86 -11.87
CA ASN A 619 12.22 6.78 -11.01
C ASN A 619 13.74 6.87 -10.75
N LEU A 620 14.54 7.29 -11.74
CA LEU A 620 15.96 7.58 -11.55
C LEU A 620 16.19 8.69 -10.54
N LEU A 621 15.45 9.80 -10.66
CA LEU A 621 15.54 10.91 -9.73
C LEU A 621 15.17 10.49 -8.30
N MET A 622 14.05 9.78 -8.12
CA MET A 622 13.60 9.31 -6.81
C MET A 622 14.60 8.35 -6.17
N PHE A 623 15.16 7.42 -6.96
CA PHE A 623 16.20 6.50 -6.48
C PHE A 623 17.45 7.23 -6.03
N GLN A 624 17.91 8.20 -6.82
CA GLN A 624 19.12 8.92 -6.54
C GLN A 624 18.98 9.86 -5.34
N LEU A 625 17.84 10.55 -5.21
CA LEU A 625 17.51 11.33 -4.01
C LEU A 625 17.45 10.45 -2.75
N TRP A 626 16.95 9.22 -2.86
CA TRP A 626 17.00 8.25 -1.78
C TRP A 626 18.43 7.85 -1.42
N CYS A 627 19.27 7.53 -2.42
CA CYS A 627 20.69 7.23 -2.18
C CYS A 627 21.38 8.39 -1.46
N ASP A 628 21.25 9.63 -1.96
CA ASP A 628 21.89 10.81 -1.38
C ASP A 628 21.44 11.09 0.08
N ARG A 629 20.24 10.63 0.47
CA ARG A 629 19.73 10.79 1.83
C ARG A 629 20.21 9.69 2.78
N TRP A 630 20.23 8.44 2.34
CA TRP A 630 20.30 7.28 3.23
C TRP A 630 21.56 6.43 3.13
N LEU A 631 22.29 6.49 2.01
CA LEU A 631 23.57 5.79 1.78
C LEU A 631 24.74 6.75 2.03
#